data_AF-A0AAP4FVD7-F1
#
_entry.id   AF-A0AAP4FVD7-F1
#
_cell.length_a   1.000
_cell.length_b   1.000
_cell.length_c   1.000
_cell.angle_alpha   90.00
_cell.angle_beta   90.00
_cell.angle_gamma   90.00
#
_symmetry.space_group_name_H-M   'P 1'
#
loop_
_entity.id
_entity.type
_entity.pdbx_description
1 polymer ?
#
loop_
_entity_poly.entity_id
_entity_poly.type
_entity_poly.pdbx_seq_one_letter_code
_entity_poly.pdbx_strand_id
1 'polypeptide(L)'
;MRKQWLGICIAASLLAACSSDDGQQQATIAPPQPAACTGPVVEISGADPVFEPLNATANQDYQRDGKSYKIVQDPSRFSQAGFAAIYDAEPGSNLTASGEAFDPMQITAAHPTLPIPSYVRVTNLANGRMIVVRINDRGPYGNDRVISLSRAAADRLNTSNNTKVRIDPIIVAQDGTLSGPGTVCTTVAKQTYALPARPDLNSGMGSATSMPQDATPQSNVRAISNDTLKSDDSMGAPVSSSGFLGAPTTLASGVLEGSEPTPAPVVAQPAPVTAPATNAVTPPAATSGSGNFVVQVGAVSDQARAQQYQQQLSQKFGVPGRVEQNGAVWRIQMGPFASKSQAASLQQRLQNEAQLQSFIAVAK
;
A
#
# COMPACT_ATOMS: atom_id res chain seq x y z
N MET A 1 -3.53 50.23 93.62
CA MET A 1 -3.06 49.40 94.75
C MET A 1 -2.46 48.11 94.19
N ARG A 2 -1.24 47.75 94.64
CA ARG A 2 -0.64 46.38 94.85
C ARG A 2 -1.07 45.25 93.88
N LYS A 3 -0.18 44.72 93.02
CA LYS A 3 0.92 43.72 93.21
C LYS A 3 0.49 42.25 92.95
N GLN A 4 1.19 41.61 91.99
CA GLN A 4 1.75 40.22 92.01
C GLN A 4 0.75 39.03 92.00
N TRP A 5 0.93 37.86 91.35
CA TRP A 5 2.12 37.07 90.98
C TRP A 5 1.72 35.88 90.06
N LEU A 6 2.65 35.49 89.17
CA LEU A 6 3.06 34.14 88.71
C LEU A 6 2.09 32.94 88.53
N GLY A 7 2.29 32.24 87.39
CA GLY A 7 1.96 30.83 87.15
C GLY A 7 1.89 30.53 85.64
N ILE A 8 3.02 30.47 84.91
CA ILE A 8 3.80 29.26 84.59
C ILE A 8 2.98 28.09 84.01
N CYS A 9 3.25 27.83 82.72
CA CYS A 9 3.21 26.58 81.97
C CYS A 9 1.88 25.97 81.52
N ILE A 10 1.99 25.45 80.28
CA ILE A 10 1.21 24.40 79.62
C ILE A 10 0.31 24.90 78.47
N ALA A 11 0.46 24.20 77.35
CA ALA A 11 -0.31 24.26 76.10
C ALA A 11 0.12 25.29 75.03
N ALA A 12 1.38 25.18 74.60
CA ALA A 12 1.67 25.35 73.18
C ALA A 12 1.00 24.20 72.40
N SER A 13 -0.21 24.44 71.91
CA SER A 13 -0.96 23.48 71.09
C SER A 13 -1.55 24.18 69.86
N LEU A 14 -1.01 23.77 68.70
CA LEU A 14 -1.66 23.63 67.40
C LEU A 14 -1.92 24.91 66.58
N LEU A 15 -0.86 25.38 65.91
CA LEU A 15 -0.98 25.80 64.50
C LEU A 15 -0.09 24.89 63.65
N ALA A 16 -0.59 23.70 63.34
CA ALA A 16 -0.11 22.92 62.20
C ALA A 16 -0.83 23.44 60.96
N ALA A 17 -0.31 24.53 60.38
CA ALA A 17 -0.62 24.90 59.01
C ALA A 17 0.20 23.98 58.09
N CYS A 18 -0.45 22.99 57.49
CA CYS A 18 0.12 22.26 56.37
C CYS A 18 0.18 23.22 55.16
N SER A 19 1.29 23.94 55.00
CA SER A 19 1.68 24.50 53.72
C SER A 19 2.53 23.45 53.03
N SER A 20 1.94 22.70 52.10
CA SER A 20 2.69 21.85 51.20
C SER A 20 3.50 22.75 50.27
N ASP A 21 4.82 22.75 50.48
CA ASP A 21 5.81 23.30 49.57
C ASP A 21 5.90 22.33 48.37
N ASP A 22 4.97 22.47 47.42
CA ASP A 22 5.15 21.88 46.09
C ASP A 22 6.19 22.73 45.37
N GLY A 23 7.45 22.41 45.63
CA GLY A 23 8.58 22.88 44.86
C GLY A 23 8.29 22.65 43.38
N GLN A 24 7.94 23.73 42.69
CA GLN A 24 7.88 23.83 41.25
C GLN A 24 9.30 23.55 40.73
N GLN A 25 9.63 22.27 40.56
CA GLN A 25 10.58 21.85 39.55
C GLN A 25 9.89 22.15 38.22
N GLN A 26 10.11 23.38 37.77
CA GLN A 26 9.88 23.78 36.41
C GLN A 26 10.87 23.00 35.55
N ALA A 27 10.54 21.73 35.30
CA ALA A 27 11.06 21.00 34.18
C ALA A 27 10.67 21.84 32.96
N THR A 28 11.64 22.54 32.39
CA THR A 28 11.56 23.02 31.02
C THR A 28 11.27 21.79 30.17
N ILE A 29 9.99 21.55 29.90
CA ILE A 29 9.55 20.55 28.94
C ILE A 29 10.06 21.06 27.60
N ALA A 30 11.22 20.53 27.20
CA ALA A 30 11.69 20.63 25.83
C ALA A 30 10.53 20.18 24.92
N PRO A 31 10.32 20.83 23.77
CA PRO A 31 9.29 20.40 22.83
C PRO A 31 9.45 18.89 22.57
N PRO A 32 8.36 18.10 22.54
CA PRO A 32 8.43 16.67 22.39
C PRO A 32 9.21 16.35 21.12
N GLN A 33 10.43 15.82 21.31
CA GLN A 33 11.25 15.37 20.19
C GLN A 33 10.47 14.27 19.46
N PRO A 34 10.38 14.30 18.13
CA PRO A 34 9.73 13.24 17.38
C PRO A 34 10.38 11.91 17.77
N ALA A 35 9.56 10.90 18.07
CA ALA A 35 10.02 9.59 18.53
C ALA A 35 11.22 9.15 17.69
N ALA A 36 12.40 9.07 18.34
CA ALA A 36 13.64 8.77 17.66
C ALA A 36 13.50 7.41 16.97
N CYS A 37 13.50 7.41 15.65
CA CYS A 37 13.41 6.19 14.87
C CYS A 37 14.62 5.31 15.17
N THR A 38 14.40 4.14 15.76
CA THR A 38 15.44 3.15 16.04
C THR A 38 15.66 2.19 14.86
N GLY A 39 14.94 2.38 13.74
CA GLY A 39 14.95 1.54 12.56
C GLY A 39 15.44 2.26 11.29
N PRO A 40 15.52 1.56 10.15
CA PRO A 40 15.90 2.15 8.88
C PRO A 40 14.86 3.16 8.41
N VAL A 41 15.32 4.29 7.88
CA VAL A 41 14.46 5.30 7.25
C VAL A 41 13.95 4.74 5.91
N VAL A 42 12.64 4.75 5.71
CA VAL A 42 11.98 4.24 4.50
C VAL A 42 11.56 5.42 3.61
N GLU A 43 11.92 5.35 2.34
CA GLU A 43 11.45 6.31 1.35
C GLU A 43 10.00 5.99 0.94
N ILE A 44 9.13 7.00 0.99
CA ILE A 44 7.70 6.89 0.69
C ILE A 44 7.34 7.77 -0.49
N SER A 45 6.73 7.18 -1.51
CA SER A 45 6.17 7.91 -2.65
C SER A 45 4.78 8.49 -2.33
N GLY A 46 4.30 9.44 -3.14
CA GLY A 46 2.95 9.98 -2.99
C GLY A 46 2.84 11.41 -3.48
N ALA A 47 1.94 12.16 -2.85
CA ALA A 47 1.88 13.61 -2.97
C ALA A 47 3.12 14.25 -2.33
N ASP A 48 3.62 15.34 -2.93
CA ASP A 48 4.71 16.14 -2.38
C ASP A 48 4.14 17.15 -1.34
N PRO A 49 4.47 17.03 -0.05
CA PRO A 49 3.96 17.93 0.97
C PRO A 49 4.56 19.33 0.82
N VAL A 50 3.70 20.30 0.55
CA VAL A 50 4.05 21.72 0.54
C VAL A 50 3.17 22.48 1.51
N PHE A 51 3.67 23.61 2.03
CA PHE A 51 2.85 24.44 2.89
C PHE A 51 1.72 25.07 2.07
N GLU A 52 0.50 24.83 2.50
CA GLU A 52 -0.70 25.39 1.90
C GLU A 52 -1.56 26.07 2.98
N PRO A 53 -2.07 27.29 2.74
CA PRO A 53 -3.05 27.89 3.64
C PRO A 53 -4.30 27.03 3.78
N LEU A 54 -4.82 26.93 5.00
CA LEU A 54 -6.08 26.23 5.27
C LEU A 54 -7.24 26.87 4.51
N ASN A 55 -8.11 26.03 3.94
CA ASN A 55 -9.33 26.48 3.27
C ASN A 55 -10.28 27.14 4.28
N ALA A 56 -10.73 28.36 3.98
CA ALA A 56 -11.51 29.18 4.92
C ALA A 56 -12.88 28.59 5.27
N THR A 57 -13.52 27.89 4.34
CA THR A 57 -14.89 27.36 4.50
C THR A 57 -14.91 25.90 4.91
N ALA A 58 -13.93 25.09 4.48
CA ALA A 58 -13.91 23.66 4.73
C ALA A 58 -13.54 23.29 6.17
N ASN A 59 -12.87 24.18 6.93
CA ASN A 59 -12.30 23.88 8.25
C ASN A 59 -13.17 24.31 9.45
N GLN A 60 -14.47 24.43 9.23
CA GLN A 60 -15.45 24.64 10.30
C GLN A 60 -16.02 23.30 10.78
N ASP A 61 -16.31 23.20 12.07
CA ASP A 61 -17.08 22.09 12.62
C ASP A 61 -18.45 22.02 11.91
N TYR A 62 -18.91 20.82 11.60
CA TYR A 62 -20.13 20.64 10.81
C TYR A 62 -20.96 19.43 11.26
N GLN A 63 -22.19 19.37 10.79
CA GLN A 63 -23.08 18.22 10.99
C GLN A 63 -23.49 17.63 9.65
N ARG A 64 -23.60 16.30 9.59
CA ARG A 64 -24.12 15.57 8.44
C ARG A 64 -24.90 14.36 8.95
N ASP A 65 -26.12 14.17 8.45
CA ASP A 65 -27.01 13.05 8.83
C ASP A 65 -27.19 12.89 10.35
N GLY A 66 -27.29 14.02 11.07
CA GLY A 66 -27.43 14.05 12.53
C GLY A 66 -26.16 13.74 13.32
N LYS A 67 -25.02 13.47 12.65
CA LYS A 67 -23.72 13.26 13.29
C LYS A 67 -22.87 14.53 13.21
N SER A 68 -22.33 14.94 14.36
CA SER A 68 -21.42 16.09 14.46
C SER A 68 -19.97 15.67 14.20
N TYR A 69 -19.24 16.47 13.43
CA TYR A 69 -17.83 16.29 13.10
C TYR A 69 -17.05 17.52 13.57
N LYS A 70 -16.11 17.28 14.49
CA LYS A 70 -15.23 18.32 15.03
C LYS A 70 -13.89 18.28 14.32
N ILE A 71 -13.52 19.38 13.68
CA ILE A 71 -12.26 19.50 12.94
C ILE A 71 -11.09 19.46 13.94
N VAL A 72 -10.08 18.66 13.60
CA VAL A 72 -8.84 18.51 14.36
C VAL A 72 -8.02 19.78 14.17
N GLN A 73 -7.91 20.58 15.22
CA GLN A 73 -7.16 21.85 15.18
C GLN A 73 -5.64 21.64 15.26
N ASP A 74 -5.21 20.63 16.03
CA ASP A 74 -3.81 20.25 16.15
C ASP A 74 -3.62 18.77 15.75
N PRO A 75 -3.15 18.51 14.51
CA PRO A 75 -2.90 17.16 14.03
C PRO A 75 -1.56 16.57 14.51
N SER A 76 -0.74 17.30 15.28
CA SER A 76 0.61 16.85 15.69
C SER A 76 0.62 15.57 16.54
N ARG A 77 -0.49 15.29 17.21
CA ARG A 77 -0.71 14.13 18.08
C ARG A 77 -1.73 13.15 17.52
N PHE A 78 -2.28 13.44 16.34
CA PHE A 78 -3.32 12.61 15.74
C PHE A 78 -2.71 11.35 15.12
N SER A 79 -3.30 10.20 15.41
CA SER A 79 -3.09 8.97 14.66
C SER A 79 -4.36 8.16 14.75
N GLN A 80 -4.82 7.63 13.62
CA GLN A 80 -6.06 6.88 13.56
C GLN A 80 -5.88 5.63 12.70
N ALA A 81 -6.39 4.50 13.20
CA ALA A 81 -6.52 3.28 12.41
C ALA A 81 -7.99 2.98 12.14
N GLY A 82 -8.29 2.46 10.96
CA GLY A 82 -9.64 2.08 10.56
C GLY A 82 -9.65 1.55 9.15
N PHE A 83 -10.82 1.52 8.51
CA PHE A 83 -10.94 1.02 7.15
C PHE A 83 -10.81 2.13 6.10
N ALA A 84 -10.15 1.82 4.99
CA ALA A 84 -10.13 2.67 3.81
C ALA A 84 -11.34 2.40 2.92
N ALA A 85 -11.84 3.45 2.28
CA ALA A 85 -12.65 3.39 1.08
C ALA A 85 -11.81 3.78 -0.13
N ILE A 86 -12.27 3.36 -1.31
CA ILE A 86 -11.87 3.98 -2.58
C ILE A 86 -13.09 4.75 -3.05
N TYR A 87 -12.94 6.04 -3.30
CA TYR A 87 -14.03 6.87 -3.80
C TYR A 87 -13.82 7.23 -5.26
N ASP A 88 -14.93 7.25 -5.99
CA ASP A 88 -15.03 7.66 -7.37
C ASP A 88 -15.89 8.94 -7.42
N ALA A 89 -15.97 9.60 -8.58
CA ALA A 89 -16.70 10.85 -8.73
C ALA A 89 -18.19 10.67 -8.38
N GLU A 90 -18.76 11.56 -7.56
CA GLU A 90 -20.17 11.52 -7.21
C GLU A 90 -21.05 12.09 -8.35
N PRO A 91 -22.23 11.48 -8.64
CA PRO A 91 -23.16 12.05 -9.61
C PRO A 91 -23.71 13.40 -9.12
N GLY A 92 -23.48 14.48 -9.86
CA GLY A 92 -24.10 15.79 -9.64
C GLY A 92 -23.17 16.89 -9.10
N SER A 93 -21.99 16.55 -8.59
CA SER A 93 -20.93 17.52 -8.31
C SER A 93 -19.57 16.83 -8.36
N ASN A 94 -18.67 17.39 -9.16
CA ASN A 94 -17.28 16.96 -9.17
C ASN A 94 -16.42 17.82 -8.24
N LEU A 95 -16.99 18.67 -7.39
CA LEU A 95 -16.20 19.52 -6.49
C LEU A 95 -16.03 18.86 -5.12
N THR A 96 -14.79 18.81 -4.66
CA THR A 96 -14.43 18.39 -3.31
C THR A 96 -14.73 19.51 -2.29
N ALA A 97 -14.63 19.20 -0.99
CA ALA A 97 -14.79 20.20 0.06
C ALA A 97 -13.77 21.35 0.02
N SER A 98 -12.60 21.17 -0.61
CA SER A 98 -11.67 22.29 -0.86
C SER A 98 -12.17 23.25 -1.95
N GLY A 99 -13.16 22.85 -2.73
CA GLY A 99 -13.67 23.56 -3.90
C GLY A 99 -12.97 23.19 -5.21
N GLU A 100 -11.95 22.32 -5.19
CA GLU A 100 -11.29 21.85 -6.41
C GLU A 100 -12.05 20.69 -7.06
N ALA A 101 -11.91 20.53 -8.38
CA ALA A 101 -12.48 19.40 -9.09
C ALA A 101 -11.80 18.10 -8.67
N PHE A 102 -12.61 17.08 -8.38
CA PHE A 102 -12.16 15.73 -8.09
C PHE A 102 -11.52 15.11 -9.33
N ASP A 103 -10.31 14.59 -9.13
CA ASP A 103 -9.57 13.83 -10.13
C ASP A 103 -9.13 12.49 -9.51
N PRO A 104 -9.64 11.33 -10.01
CA PRO A 104 -9.27 10.03 -9.47
C PRO A 104 -7.80 9.67 -9.69
N MET A 105 -7.09 10.37 -10.58
CA MET A 105 -5.68 10.16 -10.89
C MET A 105 -4.73 10.95 -9.98
N GLN A 106 -5.23 11.91 -9.21
CA GLN A 106 -4.44 12.64 -8.22
C GLN A 106 -4.18 11.81 -6.97
N ILE A 107 -3.09 12.09 -6.24
CA ILE A 107 -2.78 11.41 -4.97
C ILE A 107 -3.46 12.15 -3.81
N THR A 108 -4.78 12.06 -3.77
CA THR A 108 -5.66 12.76 -2.84
C THR A 108 -6.55 11.81 -2.04
N ALA A 109 -7.13 12.33 -0.97
CA ALA A 109 -8.05 11.59 -0.12
C ALA A 109 -9.08 12.49 0.58
N ALA A 110 -10.19 11.88 0.99
CA ALA A 110 -11.18 12.49 1.86
C ALA A 110 -10.99 12.02 3.31
N HIS A 111 -11.08 12.95 4.26
CA HIS A 111 -11.13 12.63 5.70
C HIS A 111 -12.23 13.44 6.41
N PRO A 112 -12.96 12.89 7.40
CA PRO A 112 -14.08 13.59 8.03
C PRO A 112 -13.66 14.81 8.85
N THR A 113 -12.52 14.75 9.54
CA THR A 113 -12.15 15.75 10.56
C THR A 113 -10.75 16.34 10.42
N LEU A 114 -9.94 15.91 9.45
CA LEU A 114 -8.60 16.46 9.30
C LEU A 114 -8.69 17.80 8.55
N PRO A 115 -7.83 18.78 8.82
CA PRO A 115 -7.84 20.05 8.11
C PRO A 115 -7.71 19.87 6.59
N ILE A 116 -8.30 20.79 5.83
CA ILE A 116 -8.17 20.86 4.37
C ILE A 116 -7.48 22.17 3.98
N PRO A 117 -6.44 22.17 3.15
CA PRO A 117 -5.65 20.99 2.81
C PRO A 117 -4.83 20.50 4.02
N SER A 118 -4.48 19.22 4.02
CA SER A 118 -3.44 18.66 4.89
C SER A 118 -2.80 17.44 4.24
N TYR A 119 -1.69 16.95 4.79
CA TYR A 119 -1.01 15.76 4.27
C TYR A 119 -0.98 14.67 5.32
N VAL A 120 -1.13 13.42 4.87
CA VAL A 120 -1.04 12.25 5.75
C VAL A 120 -0.24 11.14 5.09
N ARG A 121 0.53 10.42 5.90
CA ARG A 121 1.04 9.10 5.54
C ARG A 121 -0.04 8.08 5.83
N VAL A 122 -0.45 7.34 4.80
CA VAL A 122 -1.38 6.22 4.91
C VAL A 122 -0.58 4.93 4.86
N THR A 123 -0.67 4.12 5.90
CA THR A 123 -0.04 2.79 5.97
C THR A 123 -1.12 1.72 5.77
N ASN A 124 -0.97 0.87 4.76
CA ASN A 124 -1.76 -0.34 4.62
C ASN A 124 -1.24 -1.39 5.62
N LEU A 125 -2.07 -1.74 6.60
CA LEU A 125 -1.67 -2.62 7.69
C LEU A 125 -1.60 -4.10 7.28
N ALA A 126 -2.16 -4.46 6.12
CA ALA A 126 -2.11 -5.83 5.60
C ALA A 126 -0.81 -6.15 4.87
N ASN A 127 -0.19 -5.17 4.21
CA ASN A 127 1.02 -5.38 3.39
C ASN A 127 2.20 -4.45 3.74
N GLY A 128 2.04 -3.54 4.69
CA GLY A 128 3.09 -2.61 5.15
C GLY A 128 3.40 -1.47 4.17
N ARG A 129 2.71 -1.39 3.02
CA ARG A 129 2.92 -0.30 2.05
C ARG A 129 2.46 1.02 2.65
N MET A 130 3.15 2.08 2.26
CA MET A 130 2.88 3.43 2.71
C MET A 130 2.80 4.36 1.50
N ILE A 131 1.96 5.37 1.60
CA ILE A 131 1.87 6.46 0.61
C ILE A 131 1.55 7.77 1.32
N VAL A 132 2.09 8.88 0.82
CA VAL A 132 1.66 10.22 1.24
C VAL A 132 0.49 10.67 0.37
N VAL A 133 -0.59 11.15 0.97
CA VAL A 133 -1.75 11.71 0.26
C VAL A 133 -2.11 13.10 0.78
N ARG A 134 -2.67 13.93 -0.10
CA ARG A 134 -3.23 15.24 0.26
C ARG A 134 -4.72 15.08 0.59
N ILE A 135 -5.13 15.54 1.77
CA ILE A 135 -6.53 15.65 2.17
C ILE A 135 -7.12 16.90 1.56
N ASN A 136 -8.06 16.75 0.63
CA ASN A 136 -8.75 17.86 -0.04
C ASN A 136 -10.27 17.79 0.12
N ASP A 137 -10.79 16.71 0.72
CA ASP A 137 -12.22 16.44 0.75
C ASP A 137 -12.71 15.89 2.11
N ARG A 138 -14.03 15.85 2.29
CA ARG A 138 -14.71 15.40 3.52
C ARG A 138 -15.35 14.02 3.34
N GLY A 139 -15.48 13.31 4.46
CA GLY A 139 -15.94 11.92 4.49
C GLY A 139 -14.76 10.94 4.58
N PRO A 140 -15.00 9.62 4.56
CA PRO A 140 -16.30 8.96 4.47
C PRO A 140 -17.11 9.07 5.76
N TYR A 141 -18.44 8.94 5.66
CA TYR A 141 -19.35 9.14 6.79
C TYR A 141 -19.87 7.83 7.43
N GLY A 142 -19.35 6.68 6.98
CA GLY A 142 -19.69 5.36 7.53
C GLY A 142 -18.97 5.05 8.85
N ASN A 143 -19.54 4.15 9.65
CA ASN A 143 -19.11 3.93 11.05
C ASN A 143 -17.65 3.48 11.23
N ASP A 144 -17.09 2.74 10.27
CA ASP A 144 -15.75 2.14 10.43
C ASP A 144 -14.71 2.61 9.39
N ARG A 145 -15.14 3.47 8.45
CA ARG A 145 -14.24 4.00 7.42
C ARG A 145 -13.69 5.33 7.88
N VAL A 146 -12.37 5.45 7.83
CA VAL A 146 -11.65 6.62 8.37
C VAL A 146 -11.10 7.49 7.25
N ILE A 147 -10.88 6.93 6.06
CA ILE A 147 -10.35 7.66 4.92
C ILE A 147 -10.93 7.08 3.63
N SER A 148 -11.19 7.94 2.66
CA SER A 148 -11.49 7.52 1.28
C SER A 148 -10.31 7.97 0.42
N LEU A 149 -9.70 7.05 -0.31
CA LEU A 149 -8.56 7.30 -1.18
C LEU A 149 -9.01 7.45 -2.63
N SER A 150 -8.36 8.32 -3.39
CA SER A 150 -8.50 8.34 -4.84
C SER A 150 -8.07 6.99 -5.44
N ARG A 151 -8.49 6.70 -6.68
CA ARG A 151 -8.11 5.49 -7.39
C ARG A 151 -6.58 5.35 -7.50
N ALA A 152 -5.89 6.39 -7.94
CA ALA A 152 -4.43 6.36 -8.06
C ALA A 152 -3.70 6.16 -6.72
N ALA A 153 -4.20 6.75 -5.63
CA ALA A 153 -3.62 6.54 -4.30
C ALA A 153 -3.85 5.09 -3.81
N ALA A 154 -5.06 4.55 -3.99
CA ALA A 154 -5.40 3.19 -3.61
C ALA A 154 -4.60 2.13 -4.38
N ASP A 155 -4.44 2.32 -5.69
CA ASP A 155 -3.68 1.40 -6.56
C ASP A 155 -2.20 1.34 -6.15
N ARG A 156 -1.57 2.51 -5.92
CA ARG A 156 -0.17 2.57 -5.46
C ARG A 156 0.02 1.97 -4.07
N LEU A 157 -0.93 2.23 -3.16
CA LEU A 157 -0.95 1.64 -1.82
C LEU A 157 -1.29 0.13 -1.83
N ASN A 158 -1.76 -0.40 -2.95
CA ASN A 158 -2.30 -1.76 -3.09
C ASN A 158 -3.38 -2.03 -2.03
N THR A 159 -4.37 -1.15 -1.99
CA THR A 159 -5.49 -1.16 -1.04
C THR A 159 -6.80 -1.40 -1.79
N SER A 160 -7.71 -2.15 -1.17
CA SER A 160 -9.10 -2.32 -1.60
C SER A 160 -10.07 -1.68 -0.61
N ASN A 161 -11.35 -1.59 -0.97
CA ASN A 161 -12.40 -1.23 -0.03
C ASN A 161 -12.36 -2.13 1.21
N ASN A 162 -12.45 -1.52 2.39
CA ASN A 162 -12.33 -2.19 3.70
C ASN A 162 -10.93 -2.73 4.04
N THR A 163 -9.88 -2.27 3.37
CA THR A 163 -8.51 -2.53 3.84
C THR A 163 -8.26 -1.74 5.12
N LYS A 164 -7.68 -2.38 6.13
CA LYS A 164 -7.31 -1.70 7.38
C LYS A 164 -6.07 -0.85 7.14
N VAL A 165 -6.17 0.44 7.43
CA VAL A 165 -5.09 1.41 7.26
C VAL A 165 -4.84 2.19 8.56
N ARG A 166 -3.64 2.76 8.69
CA ARG A 166 -3.32 3.79 9.69
C ARG A 166 -3.01 5.10 8.98
N ILE A 167 -3.50 6.20 9.57
CA ILE A 167 -3.35 7.56 9.10
C ILE A 167 -2.49 8.31 10.11
N ASP A 168 -1.35 8.82 9.66
CA ASP A 168 -0.42 9.60 10.46
C ASP A 168 -0.17 10.95 9.74
N PRO A 169 -0.61 12.10 10.29
CA PRO A 169 -0.43 13.40 9.64
C PRO A 169 1.03 13.82 9.47
N ILE A 170 1.27 14.54 8.38
CA ILE A 170 2.51 15.25 8.07
C ILE A 170 2.21 16.75 8.15
N ILE A 171 2.87 17.43 9.07
CA ILE A 171 2.78 18.86 9.25
C ILE A 171 3.88 19.50 8.41
N VAL A 172 3.47 20.41 7.51
CA VAL A 172 4.39 21.19 6.68
C VAL A 172 4.44 22.60 7.25
N ALA A 173 5.62 23.05 7.66
CA ALA A 173 5.84 24.44 8.08
C ALA A 173 6.05 25.36 6.86
N GLN A 174 5.92 26.67 7.04
CA GLN A 174 6.06 27.66 5.96
C GLN A 174 7.44 27.66 5.27
N ASP A 175 8.47 27.23 5.99
CA ASP A 175 9.83 27.05 5.49
C ASP A 175 10.03 25.72 4.74
N GLY A 176 8.98 24.89 4.63
CA GLY A 176 9.00 23.57 4.02
C GLY A 176 9.45 22.43 4.94
N THR A 177 9.74 22.72 6.22
CA THR A 177 10.13 21.69 7.19
C THR A 177 8.96 20.73 7.45
N LEU A 178 9.23 19.43 7.37
CA LEU A 178 8.25 18.37 7.63
C LEU A 178 8.34 17.86 9.06
N SER A 179 7.21 17.71 9.74
CA SER A 179 7.11 17.17 11.09
C SER A 179 5.82 16.35 11.29
N GLY A 180 5.59 15.86 12.51
CA GLY A 180 4.41 15.06 12.84
C GLY A 180 4.63 13.54 12.76
N PRO A 181 3.62 12.74 13.15
CA PRO A 181 3.75 11.29 13.23
C PRO A 181 3.98 10.61 11.87
N GLY A 182 3.56 11.25 10.77
CA GLY A 182 3.72 10.76 9.41
C GLY A 182 5.16 10.84 8.89
N THR A 183 6.05 11.60 9.52
CA THR A 183 7.46 11.74 9.11
C THR A 183 8.41 10.81 9.86
N VAL A 184 7.95 10.17 10.93
CA VAL A 184 8.77 9.27 11.75
C VAL A 184 9.25 8.09 10.92
N CYS A 185 10.57 7.86 10.92
CA CYS A 185 11.25 6.80 10.14
C CYS A 185 11.09 6.90 8.63
N THR A 186 10.78 8.07 8.07
CA THR A 186 10.43 8.16 6.66
C THR A 186 10.98 9.39 5.98
N THR A 187 11.42 9.22 4.72
CA THR A 187 11.71 10.30 3.79
C THR A 187 10.64 10.34 2.73
N VAL A 188 10.08 11.51 2.44
CA VAL A 188 9.12 11.63 1.35
C VAL A 188 9.90 11.78 0.05
N ALA A 189 9.69 10.84 -0.88
CA ALA A 189 10.27 10.89 -2.20
C ALA A 189 9.73 12.11 -2.95
N LYS A 190 10.56 13.13 -3.15
CA LYS A 190 10.21 14.21 -4.07
C LYS A 190 10.12 13.59 -5.45
N GLN A 191 8.98 13.76 -6.14
CA GLN A 191 8.82 13.35 -7.53
C GLN A 191 9.70 14.25 -8.43
N THR A 192 11.00 14.04 -8.37
CA THR A 192 11.95 14.75 -9.19
C THR A 192 11.95 14.05 -10.54
N TYR A 193 11.15 14.56 -11.47
CA TYR A 193 11.25 14.21 -12.90
C TYR A 193 12.59 14.66 -13.52
N ALA A 194 13.45 15.33 -12.75
CA ALA A 194 14.80 15.65 -13.17
C ALA A 194 15.58 14.35 -13.35
N LEU A 195 15.90 14.03 -14.60
CA LEU A 195 16.94 13.07 -14.91
C LEU A 195 18.21 13.48 -14.13
N PRO A 196 18.93 12.54 -13.49
CA PRO A 196 20.21 12.87 -12.88
C PRO A 196 21.10 13.57 -13.92
N ALA A 197 21.94 14.50 -13.46
CA ALA A 197 22.93 15.12 -14.34
C ALA A 197 23.67 14.02 -15.12
N ARG A 198 23.86 14.20 -16.43
CA ARG A 198 24.61 13.23 -17.24
C ARG A 198 25.95 12.96 -16.54
N PRO A 199 26.32 11.68 -16.32
CA PRO A 199 27.64 11.36 -15.81
C PRO A 199 28.69 12.06 -16.66
N ASP A 200 29.58 12.83 -16.01
CA ASP A 200 30.71 13.43 -16.71
C ASP A 200 31.72 12.32 -17.02
N LEU A 201 31.67 11.84 -18.26
CA LEU A 201 32.62 10.86 -18.78
C LEU A 201 33.97 11.50 -19.19
N ASN A 202 34.13 12.82 -19.01
CA ASN A 202 35.34 13.54 -19.38
C ASN A 202 36.39 13.53 -18.26
N SER A 203 36.04 13.04 -17.07
CA SER A 203 36.93 12.98 -15.91
C SER A 203 37.54 11.58 -15.78
N GLY A 204 38.45 11.25 -16.70
CA GLY A 204 39.15 9.96 -16.70
C GLY A 204 40.28 9.81 -17.71
N MET A 205 41.32 10.65 -17.61
CA MET A 205 42.74 10.26 -17.48
C MET A 205 43.64 11.51 -17.59
N GLY A 206 44.35 11.87 -16.51
CA GLY A 206 45.52 12.77 -16.59
C GLY A 206 45.34 14.16 -15.98
N SER A 207 46.09 14.38 -14.91
CA SER A 207 46.27 15.61 -14.14
C SER A 207 46.57 16.88 -14.94
N ALA A 208 45.99 18.02 -14.55
CA ALA A 208 46.72 19.17 -14.02
C ALA A 208 45.75 20.33 -13.67
N THR A 209 46.00 20.91 -12.51
CA THR A 209 45.48 22.16 -11.95
C THR A 209 45.31 23.32 -12.94
N SER A 210 44.16 24.01 -12.87
CA SER A 210 44.09 25.47 -12.75
C SER A 210 42.67 25.97 -12.44
N MET A 211 42.62 26.96 -11.56
CA MET A 211 41.46 27.76 -11.10
C MET A 211 40.82 28.61 -12.23
N PRO A 212 39.67 29.28 -11.98
CA PRO A 212 38.64 29.53 -12.98
C PRO A 212 38.87 30.81 -13.77
N GLN A 213 38.39 30.84 -15.01
CA GLN A 213 38.35 32.05 -15.81
C GLN A 213 37.01 32.18 -16.54
N ASP A 214 36.31 33.27 -16.23
CA ASP A 214 35.18 33.80 -16.97
C ASP A 214 35.54 34.01 -18.45
N ALA A 215 34.69 33.53 -19.35
CA ALA A 215 34.54 34.10 -20.69
C ALA A 215 33.19 33.73 -21.32
N THR A 216 32.61 34.75 -21.95
CA THR A 216 31.31 34.93 -22.61
C THR A 216 31.02 34.00 -23.81
N PRO A 217 29.77 33.98 -24.31
CA PRO A 217 29.30 32.96 -25.26
C PRO A 217 29.76 33.26 -26.69
N GLN A 218 30.44 32.31 -27.32
CA GLN A 218 30.66 32.34 -28.77
C GLN A 218 29.96 31.18 -29.46
N SER A 219 28.92 31.57 -30.18
CA SER A 219 28.29 30.87 -31.29
C SER A 219 29.32 30.32 -32.28
N ASN A 220 29.32 29.00 -32.46
CA ASN A 220 29.67 28.37 -33.73
C ASN A 220 29.09 26.95 -33.77
N VAL A 221 27.78 26.85 -34.04
CA VAL A 221 27.17 25.60 -34.52
C VAL A 221 27.39 25.56 -36.02
N ARG A 222 28.36 24.77 -36.48
CA ARG A 222 28.37 24.30 -37.87
C ARG A 222 27.61 22.97 -37.91
N ALA A 223 26.63 22.88 -38.81
CA ALA A 223 25.97 21.62 -39.10
C ALA A 223 27.02 20.62 -39.61
N ILE A 224 27.07 19.45 -38.99
CA ILE A 224 27.93 18.35 -39.43
C ILE A 224 27.22 17.71 -40.63
N SER A 225 27.76 17.88 -41.83
CA SER A 225 27.29 17.15 -43.02
C SER A 225 27.70 15.69 -42.96
N ASN A 226 26.74 14.78 -43.19
CA ASN A 226 26.96 13.33 -43.19
C ASN A 226 27.72 12.79 -44.42
N ASP A 227 28.22 13.66 -45.30
CA ASP A 227 28.82 13.29 -46.58
C ASP A 227 30.21 12.62 -46.47
N THR A 228 30.69 12.32 -45.26
CA THR A 228 32.00 11.67 -45.04
C THR A 228 31.96 10.39 -44.20
N LEU A 229 30.78 9.86 -43.87
CA LEU A 229 30.68 8.53 -43.25
C LEU A 229 30.80 7.41 -44.31
N LYS A 230 32.03 7.11 -44.73
CA LYS A 230 32.35 5.82 -45.36
C LYS A 230 32.81 4.85 -44.29
N SER A 231 32.01 3.81 -44.06
CA SER A 231 32.35 2.70 -43.17
C SER A 231 33.09 1.63 -43.97
N ASP A 232 34.42 1.75 -44.08
CA ASP A 232 35.25 0.60 -44.41
C ASP A 232 35.86 0.07 -43.10
N ASP A 233 35.03 -0.62 -42.31
CA ASP A 233 35.55 -1.41 -41.19
C ASP A 233 34.76 -2.74 -41.09
N SER A 234 35.47 -3.83 -41.37
CA SER A 234 34.95 -5.20 -41.41
C SER A 234 35.11 -5.87 -40.05
N MET A 235 34.46 -5.35 -39.01
CA MET A 235 34.35 -6.03 -37.70
C MET A 235 33.02 -5.64 -37.02
N GLY A 236 31.90 -6.13 -37.55
CA GLY A 236 30.58 -5.98 -36.92
C GLY A 236 29.49 -6.75 -37.64
N ALA A 237 28.65 -7.48 -36.91
CA ALA A 237 27.55 -8.28 -37.46
C ALA A 237 26.54 -7.41 -38.24
N PRO A 238 26.00 -7.90 -39.38
CA PRO A 238 25.11 -7.09 -40.21
C PRO A 238 23.77 -6.88 -39.50
N VAL A 239 23.47 -5.62 -39.16
CA VAL A 239 22.12 -5.18 -38.81
C VAL A 239 21.45 -4.62 -40.06
N SER A 240 20.61 -5.42 -40.69
CA SER A 240 19.67 -4.92 -41.72
C SER A 240 18.50 -4.24 -41.00
N SER A 241 18.58 -2.92 -40.82
CA SER A 241 17.40 -2.12 -40.49
C SER A 241 16.61 -1.86 -41.77
N SER A 242 15.37 -2.34 -41.83
CA SER A 242 14.42 -1.96 -42.87
C SER A 242 13.09 -1.57 -42.24
N GLY A 243 12.79 -0.27 -42.31
CA GLY A 243 11.48 0.28 -42.66
C GLY A 243 10.23 -0.16 -41.89
N PHE A 244 9.74 0.77 -41.06
CA PHE A 244 8.43 1.42 -41.18
C PHE A 244 7.25 0.57 -41.73
N LEU A 245 6.25 0.34 -40.86
CA LEU A 245 4.91 -0.25 -41.06
C LEU A 245 4.80 -1.79 -41.05
N GLY A 246 4.69 -2.36 -39.85
CA GLY A 246 4.19 -3.72 -39.61
C GLY A 246 3.00 -3.70 -38.65
N ALA A 247 1.79 -3.51 -39.17
CA ALA A 247 0.55 -3.68 -38.41
C ALA A 247 0.31 -5.18 -38.12
N PRO A 248 -0.22 -5.56 -36.94
CA PRO A 248 -0.60 -6.94 -36.67
C PRO A 248 -1.86 -7.30 -37.46
N THR A 249 -1.74 -8.30 -38.34
CA THR A 249 -2.87 -8.90 -39.05
C THR A 249 -3.80 -9.63 -38.07
N THR A 250 -5.09 -9.35 -38.18
CA THR A 250 -6.18 -9.97 -37.42
C THR A 250 -6.34 -11.45 -37.78
N LEU A 251 -6.36 -12.33 -36.77
CA LEU A 251 -6.75 -13.73 -36.92
C LEU A 251 -8.26 -13.82 -37.17
N ALA A 252 -8.65 -14.55 -38.20
CA ALA A 252 -10.03 -14.79 -38.59
C ALA A 252 -10.73 -15.81 -37.66
N SER A 253 -12.05 -15.64 -37.55
CA SER A 253 -12.97 -16.44 -36.75
C SER A 253 -13.19 -17.86 -37.27
N GLY A 254 -13.17 -18.81 -36.33
CA GLY A 254 -13.90 -20.09 -36.25
C GLY A 254 -14.24 -20.88 -37.52
N VAL A 255 -13.72 -22.12 -37.60
CA VAL A 255 -14.47 -23.32 -38.03
C VAL A 255 -13.93 -24.53 -37.25
N LEU A 256 -14.87 -25.33 -36.75
CA LEU A 256 -14.74 -26.62 -36.08
C LEU A 256 -14.47 -27.71 -37.12
N GLU A 257 -13.62 -28.70 -36.85
CA GLU A 257 -13.91 -30.08 -37.24
C GLU A 257 -12.96 -31.04 -36.49
N GLY A 258 -13.58 -31.92 -35.69
CA GLY A 258 -12.91 -33.00 -34.99
C GLY A 258 -12.69 -34.20 -35.90
N SER A 259 -11.76 -35.06 -35.50
CA SER A 259 -11.62 -36.41 -36.05
C SER A 259 -11.08 -37.32 -34.95
N GLU A 260 -12.01 -38.04 -34.31
CA GLU A 260 -11.74 -39.35 -33.71
C GLU A 260 -11.83 -40.40 -34.84
N PRO A 261 -11.12 -41.54 -34.76
CA PRO A 261 -11.80 -42.70 -34.18
C PRO A 261 -10.94 -43.64 -33.29
N THR A 262 -11.70 -44.35 -32.46
CA THR A 262 -11.55 -45.41 -31.42
C THR A 262 -10.99 -46.77 -31.97
N PRO A 263 -10.94 -47.91 -31.22
CA PRO A 263 -10.11 -48.37 -30.07
C PRO A 263 -9.35 -49.72 -30.30
N ALA A 264 -8.66 -50.25 -29.26
CA ALA A 264 -8.55 -51.66 -28.77
C ALA A 264 -7.11 -52.12 -28.41
N PRO A 265 -6.87 -53.20 -27.62
CA PRO A 265 -7.40 -53.52 -26.28
C PRO A 265 -6.29 -53.91 -25.24
N VAL A 266 -6.73 -54.07 -23.99
CA VAL A 266 -6.07 -54.52 -22.75
C VAL A 266 -5.21 -55.80 -22.79
N VAL A 267 -4.10 -55.83 -22.03
CA VAL A 267 -3.59 -57.03 -21.29
C VAL A 267 -2.93 -56.62 -19.96
N ALA A 268 -3.13 -57.45 -18.94
CA ALA A 268 -2.87 -57.28 -17.52
C ALA A 268 -1.41 -57.52 -17.03
N GLN A 269 -1.20 -57.16 -15.76
CA GLN A 269 0.02 -57.23 -14.91
C GLN A 269 0.68 -58.62 -14.79
N PRO A 270 1.92 -58.72 -14.26
CA PRO A 270 2.11 -58.85 -12.79
C PRO A 270 3.30 -58.05 -12.20
N ALA A 271 3.21 -57.72 -10.91
CA ALA A 271 4.33 -57.28 -10.04
C ALA A 271 5.00 -58.50 -9.36
N PRO A 272 5.96 -58.39 -8.41
CA PRO A 272 6.90 -57.30 -8.04
C PRO A 272 8.37 -57.78 -7.90
N VAL A 273 9.36 -56.87 -7.86
CA VAL A 273 10.62 -57.10 -7.11
C VAL A 273 11.18 -55.79 -6.53
N THR A 274 11.71 -55.94 -5.32
CA THR A 274 12.23 -54.99 -4.34
C THR A 274 13.68 -54.56 -4.63
N ALA A 275 14.00 -53.27 -4.50
CA ALA A 275 15.28 -52.77 -3.97
C ALA A 275 15.18 -51.27 -3.59
N PRO A 276 15.84 -50.82 -2.51
CA PRO A 276 15.62 -49.50 -1.92
C PRO A 276 16.60 -48.45 -2.49
N ALA A 277 16.10 -47.27 -2.84
CA ALA A 277 16.95 -46.11 -3.13
C ALA A 277 16.31 -44.83 -2.59
N THR A 278 16.93 -44.33 -1.52
CA THR A 278 17.14 -42.91 -1.16
C THR A 278 16.02 -41.89 -1.40
N ASN A 279 15.49 -41.41 -0.28
CA ASN A 279 14.59 -40.28 -0.11
C ASN A 279 14.94 -39.05 -0.97
N ALA A 280 14.22 -38.88 -2.07
CA ALA A 280 13.92 -37.56 -2.62
C ALA A 280 12.49 -37.22 -2.19
N VAL A 281 12.32 -36.16 -1.39
CA VAL A 281 11.00 -35.69 -0.96
C VAL A 281 10.30 -35.02 -2.14
N THR A 282 9.55 -35.81 -2.91
CA THR A 282 8.46 -35.33 -3.75
C THR A 282 7.26 -35.01 -2.85
N PRO A 283 6.63 -33.82 -2.96
CA PRO A 283 5.38 -33.56 -2.26
C PRO A 283 4.32 -34.57 -2.71
N PRO A 284 3.56 -35.20 -1.79
CA PRO A 284 2.53 -36.14 -2.17
C PRO A 284 1.44 -35.41 -2.95
N ALA A 285 1.01 -36.01 -4.07
CA ALA A 285 -0.19 -35.58 -4.77
C ALA A 285 -1.36 -35.54 -3.77
N ALA A 286 -2.05 -34.40 -3.70
CA ALA A 286 -3.17 -34.19 -2.79
C ALA A 286 -4.37 -35.07 -3.23
N THR A 287 -4.38 -36.33 -2.82
CA THR A 287 -5.54 -37.21 -2.99
C THR A 287 -6.70 -36.68 -2.16
N SER A 288 -7.79 -36.32 -2.83
CA SER A 288 -9.06 -35.99 -2.17
C SER A 288 -9.57 -37.20 -1.40
N GLY A 289 -9.96 -36.97 -0.15
CA GLY A 289 -10.40 -38.01 0.78
C GLY A 289 -11.68 -37.58 1.47
N SER A 290 -12.46 -38.54 1.94
CA SER A 290 -13.69 -38.32 2.73
C SER A 290 -13.36 -37.72 4.11
N GLY A 291 -13.07 -36.43 4.15
CA GLY A 291 -12.80 -35.71 5.38
C GLY A 291 -13.44 -34.35 5.44
N ASN A 292 -13.31 -33.71 6.60
CA ASN A 292 -14.06 -32.50 6.93
C ASN A 292 -13.31 -31.22 6.58
N PHE A 293 -12.19 -31.27 5.84
CA PHE A 293 -11.42 -30.08 5.52
C PHE A 293 -11.58 -29.71 4.04
N VAL A 294 -11.72 -28.42 3.77
CA VAL A 294 -11.73 -27.85 2.42
C VAL A 294 -10.86 -26.61 2.33
N VAL A 295 -10.39 -26.34 1.12
CA VAL A 295 -9.62 -25.15 0.81
C VAL A 295 -10.52 -24.20 0.03
N GLN A 296 -10.95 -23.11 0.64
CA GLN A 296 -11.72 -22.08 -0.03
C GLN A 296 -10.77 -21.17 -0.82
N VAL A 297 -11.05 -21.00 -2.10
CA VAL A 297 -10.20 -20.29 -3.08
C VAL A 297 -10.75 -18.93 -3.50
N GLY A 298 -12.00 -18.63 -3.13
CA GLY A 298 -12.61 -17.33 -3.40
C GLY A 298 -14.09 -17.27 -3.04
N ALA A 299 -14.67 -16.08 -3.17
CA ALA A 299 -16.10 -15.84 -3.11
C ALA A 299 -16.49 -14.83 -4.19
N VAL A 300 -17.48 -15.15 -5.02
CA VAL A 300 -17.96 -14.28 -6.11
C VAL A 300 -19.47 -14.08 -5.99
N SER A 301 -20.01 -12.94 -6.42
CA SER A 301 -21.44 -12.66 -6.34
C SER A 301 -22.30 -13.39 -7.39
N ASP A 302 -21.65 -14.06 -8.35
CA ASP A 302 -22.26 -14.63 -9.54
C ASP A 302 -22.09 -16.14 -9.59
N GLN A 303 -23.20 -16.86 -9.66
CA GLN A 303 -23.24 -18.32 -9.60
C GLN A 303 -22.53 -18.96 -10.80
N ALA A 304 -22.75 -18.43 -12.01
CA ALA A 304 -22.22 -19.00 -13.24
C ALA A 304 -20.69 -18.85 -13.26
N ARG A 305 -20.18 -17.67 -12.88
CA ARG A 305 -18.74 -17.45 -12.71
C ARG A 305 -18.14 -18.34 -11.62
N ALA A 306 -18.85 -18.55 -10.51
CA ALA A 306 -18.37 -19.44 -9.45
C ALA A 306 -18.19 -20.89 -9.96
N GLN A 307 -19.16 -21.39 -10.74
CA GLN A 307 -19.13 -22.73 -11.32
C GLN A 307 -18.01 -22.88 -12.35
N GLN A 308 -17.88 -21.92 -13.27
CA GLN A 308 -16.80 -21.91 -14.27
C GLN A 308 -15.41 -21.92 -13.60
N TYR A 309 -15.24 -21.08 -12.58
CA TYR A 309 -13.98 -20.98 -11.86
C TYR A 309 -13.64 -22.25 -11.07
N GLN A 310 -14.65 -22.88 -10.46
CA GLN A 310 -14.51 -24.17 -9.79
C GLN A 310 -14.05 -25.27 -10.76
N GLN A 311 -14.64 -25.33 -11.96
CA GLN A 311 -14.28 -26.32 -12.98
C GLN A 311 -12.82 -26.13 -13.44
N GLN A 312 -12.43 -24.88 -13.72
CA GLN A 312 -11.06 -24.56 -14.12
C GLN A 312 -10.03 -24.99 -13.07
N LEU A 313 -10.29 -24.72 -11.79
CA LEU A 313 -9.39 -25.11 -10.71
C LEU A 313 -9.36 -26.62 -10.50
N SER A 314 -10.49 -27.31 -10.66
CA SER A 314 -10.51 -28.77 -10.57
C SER A 314 -9.71 -29.45 -11.67
N GLN A 315 -9.75 -28.93 -12.89
CA GLN A 315 -8.95 -29.43 -14.01
C GLN A 315 -7.46 -29.13 -13.82
N LYS A 316 -7.12 -27.92 -13.36
CA LYS A 316 -5.73 -27.48 -13.19
C LYS A 316 -5.02 -28.20 -12.04
N PHE A 317 -5.71 -28.42 -10.91
CA PHE A 317 -5.11 -28.98 -9.70
C PHE A 317 -5.46 -30.44 -9.46
N GLY A 318 -6.33 -31.05 -10.27
CA GLY A 318 -6.73 -32.45 -10.14
C GLY A 318 -7.51 -32.76 -8.86
N VAL A 319 -8.11 -31.75 -8.24
CA VAL A 319 -8.88 -31.87 -6.99
C VAL A 319 -10.34 -31.51 -7.26
N PRO A 320 -11.34 -32.33 -6.86
CA PRO A 320 -12.74 -31.95 -6.86
C PRO A 320 -12.97 -30.60 -6.16
N GLY A 321 -13.79 -29.77 -6.78
CA GLY A 321 -14.26 -28.52 -6.19
C GLY A 321 -15.77 -28.50 -6.07
N ARG A 322 -16.28 -27.67 -5.16
CA ARG A 322 -17.70 -27.41 -4.98
C ARG A 322 -17.93 -25.92 -4.79
N VAL A 323 -19.13 -25.47 -5.13
CA VAL A 323 -19.57 -24.10 -4.90
C VAL A 323 -20.67 -24.10 -3.86
N GLU A 324 -20.49 -23.33 -2.79
CA GLU A 324 -21.46 -23.23 -1.70
C GLU A 324 -22.04 -21.81 -1.64
N GLN A 325 -23.37 -21.71 -1.57
CA GLN A 325 -24.06 -20.42 -1.45
C GLN A 325 -24.02 -19.95 0.01
N ASN A 326 -23.58 -18.71 0.24
CA ASN A 326 -23.60 -18.11 1.57
C ASN A 326 -24.09 -16.66 1.47
N GLY A 327 -25.40 -16.47 1.62
CA GLY A 327 -26.06 -15.17 1.43
C GLY A 327 -25.99 -14.71 -0.03
N ALA A 328 -25.42 -13.53 -0.26
CA ALA A 328 -25.30 -12.91 -1.58
C ALA A 328 -24.02 -13.31 -2.35
N VAL A 329 -23.21 -14.24 -1.82
CA VAL A 329 -21.95 -14.67 -2.43
C VAL A 329 -21.85 -16.19 -2.54
N TRP A 330 -21.17 -16.65 -3.58
CA TRP A 330 -20.88 -18.03 -3.90
C TRP A 330 -19.42 -18.33 -3.59
N ARG A 331 -19.19 -19.22 -2.63
CA ARG A 331 -17.86 -19.61 -2.17
C ARG A 331 -17.37 -20.80 -2.99
N ILE A 332 -16.19 -20.66 -3.60
CA ILE A 332 -15.55 -21.75 -4.31
C ILE A 332 -14.64 -22.49 -3.34
N GLN A 333 -14.86 -23.79 -3.15
CA GLN A 333 -14.10 -24.66 -2.25
C GLN A 333 -13.52 -25.85 -3.01
N MET A 334 -12.31 -26.26 -2.65
CA MET A 334 -11.60 -27.42 -3.19
C MET A 334 -11.49 -28.48 -2.08
N GLY A 335 -11.68 -29.76 -2.43
CA GLY A 335 -11.75 -30.88 -1.49
C GLY A 335 -13.08 -31.64 -1.58
N PRO A 336 -13.34 -32.61 -0.68
CA PRO A 336 -12.82 -32.71 0.69
C PRO A 336 -11.41 -33.31 0.85
N PHE A 337 -10.77 -32.98 1.98
CA PHE A 337 -9.47 -33.51 2.44
C PHE A 337 -9.62 -34.23 3.78
N ALA A 338 -8.88 -35.33 3.96
CA ALA A 338 -8.88 -36.13 5.17
C ALA A 338 -8.21 -35.41 6.36
N SER A 339 -7.19 -34.60 6.09
CA SER A 339 -6.43 -33.88 7.13
C SER A 339 -6.17 -32.42 6.77
N LYS A 340 -5.93 -31.60 7.80
CA LYS A 340 -5.49 -30.21 7.63
C LYS A 340 -4.16 -30.10 6.87
N SER A 341 -3.26 -31.09 7.02
CA SER A 341 -1.97 -31.11 6.30
C SER A 341 -2.14 -31.29 4.79
N GLN A 342 -3.08 -32.14 4.35
CA GLN A 342 -3.41 -32.29 2.93
C GLN A 342 -4.01 -30.99 2.37
N ALA A 343 -4.95 -30.36 3.10
CA ALA A 343 -5.50 -29.07 2.72
C ALA A 343 -4.42 -27.96 2.63
N ALA A 344 -3.45 -27.94 3.56
CA ALA A 344 -2.33 -26.99 3.53
C ALA A 344 -1.41 -27.19 2.33
N SER A 345 -1.16 -28.43 1.91
CA SER A 345 -0.36 -28.70 0.70
C SER A 345 -1.01 -28.14 -0.56
N LEU A 346 -2.34 -28.27 -0.71
CA LEU A 346 -3.06 -27.65 -1.82
C LEU A 346 -3.07 -26.12 -1.70
N GLN A 347 -3.25 -25.58 -0.50
CA GLN A 347 -3.23 -24.13 -0.26
C GLN A 347 -1.91 -23.50 -0.73
N GLN A 348 -0.78 -24.11 -0.36
CA GLN A 348 0.55 -23.66 -0.78
C GLN A 348 0.71 -23.73 -2.30
N ARG A 349 0.19 -24.79 -2.92
CA ARG A 349 0.25 -24.97 -4.37
C ARG A 349 -0.60 -23.93 -5.11
N LEU A 350 -1.80 -23.63 -4.63
CA LEU A 350 -2.66 -22.58 -5.17
C LEU A 350 -2.00 -21.19 -5.07
N GLN A 351 -1.30 -20.94 -3.97
CA GLN A 351 -0.55 -19.69 -3.77
C GLN A 351 0.65 -19.58 -4.72
N ASN A 352 1.35 -20.70 -4.97
CA ASN A 352 2.54 -20.71 -5.82
C ASN A 352 2.23 -20.74 -7.33
N GLU A 353 1.25 -21.55 -7.75
CA GLU A 353 0.95 -21.80 -9.18
C GLU A 353 -0.18 -20.93 -9.75
N ALA A 354 -1.01 -20.34 -8.89
CA ALA A 354 -2.11 -19.48 -9.32
C ALA A 354 -2.11 -18.10 -8.62
N GLN A 355 -1.16 -17.83 -7.70
CA GLN A 355 -1.14 -16.60 -6.88
C GLN A 355 -2.46 -16.33 -6.15
N LEU A 356 -3.25 -17.38 -5.89
CA LEU A 356 -4.55 -17.27 -5.26
C LEU A 356 -4.44 -17.37 -3.74
N GLN A 357 -4.97 -16.36 -3.06
CA GLN A 357 -5.16 -16.39 -1.61
C GLN A 357 -6.26 -17.40 -1.28
N SER A 358 -5.87 -18.53 -0.69
CA SER A 358 -6.79 -19.60 -0.31
C SER A 358 -6.70 -19.88 1.19
N PHE A 359 -7.79 -20.39 1.78
CA PHE A 359 -7.88 -20.64 3.21
C PHE A 359 -8.50 -22.00 3.52
N ILE A 360 -8.02 -22.64 4.58
CA ILE A 360 -8.55 -23.93 5.03
C ILE A 360 -9.78 -23.69 5.91
N ALA A 361 -10.90 -24.28 5.54
CA ALA A 361 -12.15 -24.26 6.30
C ALA A 361 -12.61 -25.69 6.61
N VAL A 362 -13.47 -25.83 7.61
CA VAL A 362 -14.14 -27.09 7.93
C VAL A 362 -15.42 -27.18 7.08
N ALA A 363 -15.59 -28.28 6.35
CA ALA A 363 -16.81 -28.60 5.63
C ALA A 363 -17.96 -28.70 6.64
N LYS A 364 -18.99 -27.88 6.44
CA LYS A 364 -20.21 -27.90 7.25
C LYS A 364 -21.19 -28.96 6.75
#